data_AF-A0A956P1S3-F1
#
_entry.id   AF-A0A956P1S3-F1
#
_cell.length_a   1.000
_cell.length_b   1.000
_cell.length_c   1.000
_cell.angle_alpha   90.00
_cell.angle_beta   90.00
_cell.angle_gamma   90.00
#
_symmetry.space_group_name_H-M   'P 1'
#
loop_
_entity.id
_entity.type
_entity.pdbx_description
1 polymer ?
#
loop_
_entity_poly.entity_id
_entity_poly.type
_entity_poly.pdbx_seq_one_letter_code
_entity_poly.pdbx_strand_id
1 'polypeptide(L)'
;MPSVSIRIMRVPSPRELPMEVTSYPWLNTVVGGLLTVAVVLLVVVNGAFLAGVLLAESSYRHQIETDIEPFRGLLLGLFFILIGARLNLDVIVDQWMTVLGGAFGLVLVKAGLLYGLSRAFGARHEDALLTGAVLSQGGEFG
;
A
#
# COMPACT_ATOMS: atom_id res chain seq x y z
N MET A 1 10.09 68.31 37.90
CA MET A 1 10.44 68.04 36.49
C MET A 1 10.33 66.54 36.25
N PRO A 2 9.53 66.05 35.28
CA PRO A 2 9.39 64.62 35.03
C PRO A 2 10.45 64.16 34.00
N SER A 3 11.20 63.11 34.30
CA SER A 3 12.14 62.47 33.38
C SER A 3 11.47 61.32 32.63
N VAL A 4 11.55 61.37 31.30
CA VAL A 4 11.01 60.36 30.37
C VAL A 4 12.01 59.21 30.26
N SER A 5 11.57 57.98 30.52
CA SER A 5 12.39 56.77 30.41
C SER A 5 12.02 56.00 29.15
N ILE A 6 12.95 55.93 28.19
CA ILE A 6 12.83 55.18 26.94
C ILE A 6 12.85 53.68 27.25
N ARG A 7 11.77 52.98 26.85
CA ARG A 7 11.56 51.56 27.09
C ARG A 7 12.08 50.75 25.90
N ILE A 8 13.16 50.01 26.14
CA ILE A 8 13.79 49.15 25.13
C ILE A 8 12.91 47.92 24.90
N MET A 9 12.51 47.68 23.65
CA MET A 9 11.66 46.57 23.23
C MET A 9 12.43 45.25 23.34
N ARG A 10 11.96 44.35 24.21
CA ARG A 10 12.60 43.06 24.51
C ARG A 10 12.24 42.03 23.45
N VAL A 11 13.25 41.35 22.91
CA VAL A 11 13.07 40.20 22.00
C VAL A 11 12.24 39.12 22.71
N PRO A 12 11.19 38.60 22.07
CA PRO A 12 10.27 37.69 22.72
C PRO A 12 10.91 36.32 22.96
N SER A 13 10.70 35.82 24.18
CA SER A 13 11.23 34.52 24.62
C SER A 13 10.45 33.37 23.96
N PRO A 14 11.02 32.16 23.83
CA PRO A 14 10.38 30.96 23.24
C PRO A 14 9.02 30.52 23.83
N ARG A 15 8.49 31.25 24.82
CA ARG A 15 7.19 31.08 25.47
C ARG A 15 6.01 31.69 24.70
N GLU A 16 6.26 32.34 23.57
CA GLU A 16 5.20 32.94 22.72
C GLU A 16 4.65 31.98 21.66
N LEU A 17 5.09 30.72 21.66
CA LEU A 17 4.54 29.68 20.79
C LEU A 17 3.18 29.17 21.35
N PRO A 18 2.16 28.97 20.49
CA PRO A 18 0.85 28.45 20.93
C PRO A 18 1.02 27.11 21.66
N MET A 19 0.55 27.07 22.91
CA MET A 19 0.89 26.08 23.95
C MET A 19 0.33 24.66 23.74
N GLU A 20 -0.41 24.40 22.67
CA GLU A 20 -0.99 23.08 22.36
C GLU A 20 0.00 22.11 21.69
N VAL A 21 0.93 22.64 20.89
CA VAL A 21 1.85 21.81 20.09
C VAL A 21 3.07 21.33 20.90
N THR A 22 3.35 21.97 22.05
CA THR A 22 4.53 21.72 22.88
C THR A 22 4.27 20.73 24.03
N SER A 23 3.05 20.22 24.23
CA SER A 23 2.69 19.49 25.46
C SER A 23 3.36 18.12 25.62
N TYR A 24 3.77 17.44 24.54
CA TYR A 24 4.48 16.15 24.61
C TYR A 24 5.65 16.06 23.60
N PRO A 25 6.77 16.74 23.84
CA PRO A 25 7.87 16.86 22.87
C PRO A 25 8.52 15.51 22.53
N TRP A 26 8.63 14.59 23.50
CA TRP A 26 9.13 13.23 23.27
C TRP A 26 8.23 12.43 22.32
N LEU A 27 6.90 12.58 22.45
CA LEU A 27 5.93 11.91 21.59
C LEU A 27 6.05 12.44 20.17
N ASN A 28 6.15 13.76 20.02
CA ASN A 28 6.29 14.40 18.70
C ASN A 28 7.59 13.97 18.01
N THR A 29 8.70 13.81 18.75
CA THR A 29 9.96 13.28 18.20
C THR A 29 9.81 11.83 17.74
N VAL A 30 9.17 10.96 18.54
CA VAL A 30 8.94 9.55 18.18
C VAL A 30 8.02 9.43 16.95
N VAL A 31 6.91 10.17 16.94
CA VAL A 31 5.97 10.18 15.83
C VAL A 31 6.62 10.74 14.56
N GLY A 32 7.37 11.84 14.67
CA GLY A 32 8.12 12.41 13.55
C GLY A 32 9.17 11.45 12.98
N GLY A 33 9.87 10.72 13.85
CA GLY A 33 10.81 9.66 13.45
C GLY A 33 10.10 8.53 12.71
N LEU A 34 8.97 8.05 13.22
CA LEU A 34 8.19 6.98 12.60
C LEU A 34 7.65 7.39 11.21
N LEU A 35 7.16 8.62 11.08
CA LEU A 35 6.71 9.16 9.79
C LEU A 35 7.85 9.28 8.79
N THR A 36 9.03 9.73 9.24
CA THR A 36 10.22 9.83 8.38
C THR A 36 10.63 8.45 7.87
N VAL A 37 10.66 7.45 8.75
CA VAL A 37 10.94 6.06 8.37
C VAL A 37 9.88 5.53 7.41
N ALA A 38 8.59 5.79 7.65
CA ALA A 38 7.52 5.34 6.75
C ALA A 38 7.67 5.91 5.32
N VAL A 39 8.01 7.19 5.19
CA VAL A 39 8.26 7.83 3.88
C VAL A 39 9.51 7.24 3.22
N VAL A 40 10.59 7.02 3.98
CA VAL A 40 11.80 6.37 3.46
C VAL A 40 11.50 4.96 2.97
N LEU A 41 10.72 4.17 3.73
CA LEU A 41 10.32 2.82 3.34
C LEU A 41 9.51 2.82 2.04
N LEU A 42 8.63 3.79 1.83
CA LEU A 42 7.90 3.94 0.57
C LEU A 42 8.88 4.11 -0.61
N VAL A 43 9.88 4.99 -0.48
CA VAL A 43 10.89 5.19 -1.54
C VAL A 43 11.73 3.94 -1.77
N VAL A 44 12.13 3.24 -0.71
CA VAL A 44 12.92 1.98 -0.82
C VAL A 44 12.12 0.91 -1.55
N VAL A 45 10.85 0.70 -1.21
CA VAL A 45 9.98 -0.29 -1.87
C VAL A 45 9.79 0.04 -3.35
N ASN A 46 9.51 1.30 -3.68
CA ASN A 46 9.35 1.74 -5.07
C ASN A 46 10.67 1.68 -5.86
N GLY A 47 11.81 1.98 -5.22
CA GLY A 47 13.14 1.88 -5.82
C GLY A 47 13.56 0.43 -6.10
N ALA A 48 13.25 -0.49 -5.18
CA ALA A 48 13.45 -1.93 -5.39
C ALA A 48 12.58 -2.46 -6.55
N PHE A 49 11.33 -2.00 -6.66
CA PHE A 49 10.46 -2.31 -7.80
C PHE A 49 11.06 -1.82 -9.12
N LEU A 50 11.49 -0.55 -9.18
CA LEU A 50 12.10 0.01 -10.39
C LEU A 50 13.40 -0.72 -10.78
N ALA A 51 14.26 -1.04 -9.81
CA ALA A 51 15.45 -1.84 -10.05
C ALA A 51 15.09 -3.22 -10.61
N GLY A 52 14.04 -3.86 -10.09
CA GLY A 52 13.51 -5.11 -10.62
C GLY A 52 13.07 -5.00 -12.09
N VAL A 53 12.36 -3.93 -12.46
CA VAL A 53 11.94 -3.68 -13.86
C VAL A 53 13.15 -3.50 -14.77
N LEU A 54 14.14 -2.68 -14.37
CA LEU A 54 15.35 -2.45 -15.15
C LEU A 54 16.19 -3.74 -15.33
N LEU A 55 16.26 -4.56 -14.28
CA LEU A 55 16.98 -5.84 -14.32
C LEU A 55 16.26 -6.90 -15.14
N ALA A 56 14.92 -6.87 -15.17
CA ALA A 56 14.10 -7.78 -15.97
C ALA A 56 14.29 -7.60 -17.49
N GLU A 57 14.71 -6.41 -17.94
CA GLU A 57 15.06 -6.13 -19.34
C GLU A 57 16.56 -6.34 -19.65
N SER A 58 17.38 -6.63 -18.64
CA SER A 58 18.82 -6.81 -18.80
C SER A 58 19.22 -8.23 -19.21
N SER A 59 20.43 -8.38 -19.76
CA SER A 59 21.04 -9.68 -20.06
C SER A 59 21.21 -10.58 -18.82
N TYR A 60 21.10 -10.02 -17.61
CA TYR A 60 21.24 -10.73 -16.33
C TYR A 60 19.92 -11.31 -15.80
N ARG A 61 18.79 -11.08 -16.49
CA ARG A 61 17.46 -11.58 -16.09
C ARG A 61 17.48 -13.06 -15.72
N HIS A 62 18.14 -13.89 -16.54
CA HIS A 62 18.11 -15.34 -16.36
C HIS A 62 18.91 -15.80 -15.13
N GLN A 63 20.02 -15.10 -14.82
CA GLN A 63 20.78 -15.35 -13.60
C GLN A 63 19.98 -14.94 -12.37
N ILE A 64 19.33 -13.77 -12.42
CA ILE A 64 18.47 -13.27 -11.34
C ILE A 64 17.26 -14.18 -11.13
N GLU A 65 16.66 -14.70 -12.19
CA GLU A 65 15.54 -15.65 -12.10
C GLU A 65 15.97 -16.94 -11.40
N THR A 66 17.13 -17.49 -11.79
CA THR A 66 17.72 -18.69 -11.17
C THR A 66 18.02 -18.45 -9.68
N ASP A 67 18.52 -17.26 -9.33
CA ASP A 67 18.87 -16.91 -7.95
C ASP A 67 17.62 -16.70 -7.06
N ILE A 68 16.50 -16.22 -7.64
CA ILE A 68 15.25 -15.95 -6.90
C ILE A 68 14.33 -17.16 -6.83
N GLU A 69 14.38 -18.07 -7.81
CA GLU A 69 13.59 -19.31 -7.84
C GLU A 69 13.54 -20.07 -6.49
N PRO A 70 14.66 -20.33 -5.79
CA PRO A 70 14.62 -21.02 -4.50
C PRO A 70 13.90 -20.24 -3.39
N PHE A 71 13.80 -18.92 -3.49
CA PHE A 71 13.10 -18.08 -2.52
C PHE A 71 11.62 -17.89 -2.84
N ARG A 72 11.18 -18.17 -4.08
CA ARG A 72 9.78 -17.98 -4.49
C ARG A 72 8.79 -18.68 -3.56
N GLY A 73 9.07 -19.95 -3.23
CA GLY A 73 8.24 -20.72 -2.30
C GLY A 73 8.24 -20.15 -0.88
N LEU A 74 9.38 -19.65 -0.39
CA LEU A 74 9.50 -19.04 0.92
C LEU A 74 8.72 -17.71 1.00
N LEU A 75 8.85 -16.86 -0.01
CA LEU A 75 8.14 -15.58 -0.10
C LEU A 75 6.63 -15.78 -0.17
N LEU A 76 6.17 -16.75 -0.95
CA LEU A 76 4.76 -17.12 -1.04
C LEU A 76 4.24 -17.67 0.31
N GLY A 77 5.01 -18.54 0.96
CA GLY A 77 4.67 -19.07 2.28
C GLY A 77 4.58 -17.98 3.35
N LEU A 78 5.55 -17.07 3.38
CA LEU A 78 5.55 -15.94 4.30
C LEU A 78 4.38 -14.98 4.04
N PHE A 79 4.07 -14.72 2.77
CA PHE A 79 2.91 -13.93 2.39
C PHE A 79 1.61 -14.50 2.97
N PHE A 80 1.39 -15.82 2.80
CA PHE A 80 0.18 -16.47 3.31
C PHE A 80 0.11 -16.49 4.83
N ILE A 81 1.23 -16.67 5.52
CA ILE A 81 1.28 -16.57 6.99
C ILE A 81 0.89 -15.16 7.44
N LEU A 82 1.45 -14.12 6.79
CA LEU A 82 1.20 -12.74 7.18
C LEU A 82 -0.26 -12.32 6.97
N ILE A 83 -0.87 -12.65 5.83
CA ILE A 83 -2.26 -12.29 5.55
C ILE A 83 -3.24 -13.21 6.26
N GLY A 84 -2.94 -14.50 6.39
CA GLY A 84 -3.72 -15.42 7.20
C GLY A 84 -3.77 -14.99 8.67
N ALA A 85 -2.67 -14.48 9.23
CA ALA A 85 -2.62 -13.98 10.60
C ALA A 85 -3.41 -12.67 10.81
N ARG A 86 -3.65 -11.89 9.75
CA ARG A 86 -4.51 -10.69 9.79
C ARG A 86 -5.99 -11.02 9.61
N LEU A 87 -6.32 -12.24 9.19
CA LEU A 87 -7.68 -12.66 8.94
C LEU A 87 -8.42 -12.95 10.25
N ASN A 88 -9.52 -12.24 10.51
CA ASN A 88 -10.38 -12.52 11.64
C ASN A 88 -11.43 -13.58 11.25
N LEU A 89 -11.24 -14.81 11.73
CA LEU A 89 -12.13 -15.93 11.43
C LEU A 89 -13.52 -15.78 12.07
N ASP A 90 -13.61 -15.16 13.24
CA ASP A 90 -14.88 -14.96 13.94
C ASP A 90 -15.82 -14.08 13.11
N VAL A 91 -15.29 -13.02 12.50
CA VAL A 91 -16.04 -12.13 11.59
C VAL A 91 -16.50 -12.88 10.34
N ILE A 92 -15.68 -13.79 9.81
CA ILE A 92 -16.03 -14.57 8.62
C ILE A 92 -17.18 -15.53 8.90
N VAL A 93 -17.18 -16.18 10.07
CA VAL A 93 -18.25 -17.09 10.46
C VAL A 93 -19.54 -16.33 10.75
N ASP A 94 -19.46 -15.22 11.47
CA ASP A 94 -20.62 -14.39 11.84
C ASP A 94 -21.27 -13.74 10.60
N GLN A 95 -20.46 -13.28 9.65
CA GLN A 95 -20.89 -12.56 8.45
C GLN A 95 -20.70 -13.37 7.16
N TRP A 96 -20.81 -14.71 7.23
CA TRP A 96 -20.47 -15.60 6.11
C TRP A 96 -21.22 -15.29 4.82
N MET A 97 -22.49 -14.86 4.92
CA MET A 97 -23.29 -14.45 3.76
C MET A 97 -22.77 -13.17 3.11
N THR A 98 -22.36 -12.18 3.91
CA THR A 98 -21.77 -10.92 3.43
C THR A 98 -20.42 -11.19 2.77
N VAL A 99 -19.61 -12.07 3.35
CA VAL A 99 -18.30 -12.47 2.79
C VAL A 99 -18.48 -13.20 1.46
N LEU A 100 -19.34 -14.22 1.40
CA LEU A 100 -19.60 -14.95 0.16
C LEU A 100 -20.25 -14.07 -0.92
N GLY A 101 -21.24 -13.25 -0.53
CA GLY A 101 -21.90 -12.31 -1.43
C GLY A 101 -20.93 -11.25 -1.97
N GLY A 102 -20.04 -10.73 -1.12
CA GLY A 102 -18.99 -9.80 -1.51
C GLY A 102 -17.97 -10.44 -2.44
N ALA A 103 -17.51 -11.66 -2.14
CA ALA A 103 -16.57 -12.40 -2.98
C ALA A 103 -17.17 -12.70 -4.37
N PHE A 104 -18.39 -13.24 -4.41
CA PHE A 104 -19.07 -13.56 -5.67
C PHE A 104 -19.42 -12.29 -6.45
N GLY A 105 -19.89 -11.25 -5.75
CA GLY A 105 -20.18 -9.93 -6.33
C GLY A 105 -18.95 -9.30 -6.95
N LEU A 106 -17.80 -9.33 -6.28
CA LEU A 106 -16.53 -8.83 -6.80
C LEU A 106 -16.13 -9.56 -8.10
N VAL A 107 -16.22 -10.89 -8.11
CA VAL A 107 -15.89 -11.71 -9.29
C VAL A 107 -16.82 -11.36 -10.45
N LEU A 108 -18.14 -11.29 -10.21
CA LEU A 108 -19.11 -10.92 -11.24
C LEU A 108 -18.87 -9.51 -11.80
N VAL A 109 -18.56 -8.54 -10.93
CA VAL A 109 -18.25 -7.17 -11.36
C VAL A 109 -16.99 -7.14 -12.22
N LYS A 110 -15.89 -7.80 -11.80
CA LYS A 110 -14.67 -7.90 -12.63
C LYS A 110 -14.95 -8.61 -13.96
N ALA A 111 -15.67 -9.73 -13.93
CA ALA A 111 -16.01 -10.49 -15.13
C ALA A 111 -16.85 -9.65 -16.11
N GLY A 112 -17.86 -8.96 -15.61
CA GLY A 112 -18.71 -8.07 -16.42
C GLY A 112 -17.95 -6.88 -17.00
N LEU A 113 -17.08 -6.25 -16.22
CA LEU A 113 -16.22 -5.15 -16.68
C LEU A 113 -15.27 -5.61 -17.78
N LEU A 114 -14.58 -6.73 -17.58
CA LEU A 114 -13.64 -7.28 -18.55
C LEU A 114 -14.34 -7.76 -19.81
N TYR A 115 -15.47 -8.45 -19.69
CA TYR A 115 -16.32 -8.80 -20.82
C TYR A 115 -16.75 -7.55 -21.61
N GLY A 116 -17.22 -6.52 -20.91
CA GLY A 116 -17.64 -5.26 -21.52
C GLY A 116 -16.50 -4.56 -22.27
N LEU A 117 -15.31 -4.51 -21.67
CA LEU A 117 -14.11 -3.98 -22.30
C LEU A 117 -13.75 -4.80 -23.55
N SER A 118 -13.62 -6.13 -23.43
CA SER A 118 -13.30 -7.01 -24.56
C SER A 118 -14.27 -6.84 -25.72
N ARG A 119 -15.56 -6.69 -25.45
CA ARG A 119 -16.58 -6.41 -26.47
C ARG A 119 -16.42 -5.04 -27.11
N ALA A 120 -16.09 -4.00 -26.33
CA ALA A 120 -15.83 -2.65 -26.85
C ALA A 120 -14.59 -2.60 -27.76
N PHE A 121 -13.59 -3.45 -27.50
CA PHE A 121 -12.40 -3.62 -28.35
C PHE A 121 -12.58 -4.59 -29.52
N GLY A 122 -13.80 -5.09 -29.76
CA GLY A 122 -14.13 -5.90 -30.94
C GLY A 122 -13.90 -7.41 -30.79
N ALA A 123 -13.62 -7.91 -29.59
CA ALA A 123 -13.51 -9.36 -29.34
C ALA A 123 -14.84 -10.07 -29.57
N ARG A 124 -14.83 -11.31 -30.07
CA ARG A 124 -16.04 -12.12 -30.23
C ARG A 124 -16.64 -12.46 -28.86
N HIS A 125 -17.93 -12.81 -28.83
CA HIS A 125 -18.63 -13.10 -27.57
C HIS A 125 -17.96 -14.23 -26.77
N GLU A 126 -17.51 -15.27 -27.45
CA GLU A 126 -16.81 -16.41 -26.87
C GLU A 126 -15.47 -15.98 -26.24
N ASP A 127 -14.66 -15.21 -26.98
CA ASP A 127 -13.38 -14.69 -26.48
C ASP A 127 -13.58 -13.73 -25.31
N ALA A 128 -14.61 -12.88 -25.35
CA ALA A 128 -14.91 -11.93 -24.30
C ALA A 128 -15.40 -12.63 -23.01
N LEU A 129 -16.19 -13.70 -23.14
CA LEU A 129 -16.61 -14.52 -21.99
C LEU A 129 -15.42 -15.24 -21.36
N LEU A 130 -14.56 -15.85 -22.19
CA LEU A 130 -13.36 -16.53 -21.72
C LEU A 130 -12.43 -15.53 -21.00
N THR A 131 -12.18 -14.37 -21.62
CA THR A 131 -11.37 -13.30 -21.04
C THR A 131 -11.95 -12.83 -19.71
N GLY A 132 -13.25 -12.57 -19.67
CA GLY A 132 -13.95 -12.13 -18.47
C GLY A 132 -13.85 -13.15 -17.33
N ALA A 133 -14.10 -14.43 -17.61
CA ALA A 133 -14.14 -15.49 -16.60
C ALA A 133 -12.75 -15.94 -16.10
N VAL A 134 -11.74 -15.94 -16.98
CA VAL A 134 -10.37 -16.34 -16.64
C VAL A 134 -9.68 -15.24 -15.85
N LEU A 135 -9.79 -13.99 -16.29
CA LEU A 135 -9.11 -12.86 -15.64
C LEU A 135 -9.85 -12.36 -14.39
N SER A 136 -11.17 -12.60 -14.24
CA SER A 136 -11.91 -12.19 -13.03
C SER A 136 -11.48 -12.95 -11.78
N GLN A 137 -11.08 -14.22 -11.94
CA GLN A 137 -10.63 -15.09 -10.85
C GLN A 137 -9.18 -14.82 -10.42
N GLY A 138 -8.45 -13.97 -11.17
CA GLY A 138 -7.11 -13.51 -10.80
C GLY A 138 -7.14 -12.74 -9.48
N GLY A 139 -6.72 -13.41 -8.41
CA GLY A 139 -6.30 -12.79 -7.16
C GLY A 139 -4.87 -12.27 -7.26
N GLU A 140 -4.31 -11.87 -6.13
CA GLU A 140 -2.93 -11.40 -5.98
C GLU A 140 -1.86 -12.50 -6.21
N PHE A 141 -2.26 -13.76 -6.47
CA PHE A 141 -1.38 -14.93 -6.66
C PHE A 141 -1.72 -15.83 -7.86
N GLY A 142 -2.33 -15.25 -8.90
CA GLY A 142 -2.47 -15.92 -10.20
C GLY A 142 -1.19 -15.88 -11.01
#